data_AF-A0AAW8UQC9-F1
#
_entry.id   AF-A0AAW8UQC9-F1
#
_cell.length_a   1.000
_cell.length_b   1.000
_cell.length_c   1.000
_cell.angle_alpha   90.00
_cell.angle_beta   90.00
_cell.angle_gamma   90.00
#
_symmetry.space_group_name_H-M   'P 1'
#
loop_
_entity.id
_entity.type
_entity.pdbx_description
1 polymer ?
#
loop_
_entity_poly.entity_id
_entity_poly.type
_entity_poly.pdbx_seq_one_letter_code
_entity_poly.pdbx_strand_id
1 'polypeptide(L)'
;FFEVEASIKVNQGSFKGVLSPTQRFKTQEELLAFVSSKQAKIGNQEGRITDVQTKEKKTNSPSLFSLSSLQSKVNQLYKATASQTLKAMQGLYEAKLLSYPRTDTPFITENEFAYL
;
A
#
# COMPACT_ATOMS: atom_id res chain seq x y z
N PHE A 1 -16.40 -5.42 15.12
CA PHE A 1 -16.50 -3.95 15.25
C PHE A 1 -17.40 -3.48 14.12
N PHE A 2 -18.08 -2.36 14.32
CA PHE A 2 -18.96 -1.75 13.34
C PHE A 2 -18.40 -0.39 12.94
N GLU A 3 -18.56 -0.03 11.67
CA GLU A 3 -18.17 1.27 11.14
C GLU A 3 -19.30 1.82 10.27
N VAL A 4 -19.38 3.14 10.19
CA VAL A 4 -20.36 3.81 9.33
C VAL A 4 -19.70 3.99 7.97
N GLU A 5 -20.26 3.31 6.96
CA GLU A 5 -19.91 3.48 5.56
C GLU A 5 -21.07 4.16 4.82
N ALA A 6 -20.77 5.16 4.01
CA ALA A 6 -21.71 5.83 3.13
C ALA A 6 -21.31 5.63 1.68
N SER A 7 -22.23 5.17 0.84
CA SER A 7 -22.04 5.17 -0.62
C SER A 7 -22.52 6.50 -1.19
N ILE A 8 -21.57 7.38 -1.54
CA ILE A 8 -21.87 8.72 -2.05
C ILE A 8 -21.95 8.64 -3.57
N LYS A 9 -23.14 8.92 -4.13
CA LYS A 9 -23.35 9.04 -5.57
C LYS A 9 -23.20 10.51 -5.99
N VAL A 10 -22.38 10.75 -6.99
CA VAL A 10 -22.16 12.06 -7.63
C VAL A 10 -22.46 11.95 -9.12
N ASN A 11 -22.63 13.08 -9.82
CA ASN A 11 -23.04 13.12 -11.23
C ASN A 11 -22.14 12.30 -12.18
N GLN A 12 -20.87 12.06 -11.82
CA GLN A 12 -19.88 11.35 -12.63
C GLN A 12 -19.36 10.05 -11.99
N GLY A 13 -20.01 9.54 -10.94
CA GLY A 13 -19.60 8.28 -10.32
C GLY A 13 -20.10 8.06 -8.91
N SER A 14 -19.58 7.04 -8.25
CA SER A 14 -19.86 6.78 -6.84
C SER A 14 -18.58 6.43 -6.11
N PHE A 15 -18.43 6.93 -4.89
CA PHE A 15 -17.30 6.59 -4.04
C PHE A 15 -17.77 6.26 -2.62
N LYS A 16 -16.94 5.51 -1.90
CA LYS A 16 -17.17 5.15 -0.51
C LYS A 16 -16.65 6.24 0.40
N GLY A 17 -17.52 6.76 1.27
CA GLY A 17 -17.19 7.66 2.36
C GLY A 17 -17.17 6.88 3.68
N VAL A 18 -16.15 7.13 4.49
CA VAL A 18 -16.06 6.66 5.88
C VAL A 18 -16.01 7.86 6.80
N LEU A 19 -16.36 7.68 8.07
CA LEU A 19 -16.27 8.75 9.06
C LEU A 19 -14.82 9.29 9.16
N SER A 20 -14.73 10.62 9.21
CA SER A 20 -13.51 11.36 9.54
C SER A 20 -13.78 12.19 10.80
N PRO A 21 -13.13 11.92 11.94
CA PRO A 21 -12.13 10.87 12.18
C PRO A 21 -12.71 9.45 12.15
N THR A 22 -11.86 8.46 11.82
CA THR A 22 -12.28 7.05 11.78
C THR A 22 -12.71 6.58 13.16
N GLN A 23 -13.96 6.18 13.29
CA GLN A 23 -14.51 5.67 14.53
C GLN A 23 -15.11 4.27 14.33
N ARG A 24 -14.74 3.36 15.23
CA ARG A 24 -15.20 1.97 15.25
C ARG A 24 -16.01 1.73 16.51
N PHE A 25 -17.15 1.10 16.36
CA PHE A 25 -18.08 0.76 17.43
C PHE A 25 -17.99 -0.72 17.77
N LYS A 26 -18.27 -1.10 19.02
CA LYS A 26 -18.23 -2.52 19.43
C LYS A 26 -19.57 -3.20 19.13
N THR A 27 -20.66 -2.48 19.31
CA THR A 27 -22.03 -2.99 19.11
C THR A 27 -22.78 -2.18 18.06
N GLN A 28 -23.83 -2.79 17.50
CA GLN A 28 -24.71 -2.13 16.53
C GLN A 28 -25.55 -1.02 17.19
N GLU A 29 -25.93 -1.19 18.45
CA GLU A 29 -26.71 -0.21 19.22
C GLU A 29 -25.96 1.10 19.42
N GLU A 30 -24.66 1.03 19.77
CA GLU A 30 -23.78 2.21 19.87
C GLU A 30 -23.70 2.97 18.54
N LEU A 31 -23.62 2.25 17.43
CA LEU A 31 -23.58 2.85 16.10
C LEU A 31 -24.89 3.55 15.77
N LEU A 32 -26.04 2.91 16.05
CA LEU A 32 -27.36 3.49 15.80
C LEU A 32 -27.60 4.75 16.67
N ALA A 33 -27.19 4.72 17.93
CA ALA A 33 -27.25 5.87 18.82
C ALA A 33 -26.37 7.01 18.30
N PHE A 34 -25.17 6.71 17.81
CA PHE A 34 -24.28 7.71 17.22
C PHE A 34 -24.86 8.33 15.95
N VAL A 35 -25.37 7.53 15.01
CA VAL A 35 -26.01 8.01 13.76
C VAL A 35 -27.20 8.93 14.10
N SER A 36 -28.03 8.53 15.06
CA SER A 36 -29.17 9.33 15.54
C SER A 36 -28.72 10.64 16.20
N SER A 37 -27.66 10.61 17.02
CA SER A 37 -27.10 11.82 17.67
C SER A 37 -26.58 12.85 16.66
N LYS A 38 -26.13 12.39 15.49
CA LYS A 38 -25.63 13.23 14.40
C LYS A 38 -26.73 13.64 13.41
N GLN A 39 -27.99 13.34 13.72
CA GLN A 39 -29.16 13.61 12.87
C GLN A 39 -29.06 12.97 11.47
N ALA A 40 -28.19 11.97 11.32
CA ALA A 40 -28.06 11.22 10.08
C ALA A 40 -29.11 10.09 10.05
N LYS A 41 -29.58 9.76 8.86
CA LYS A 41 -30.50 8.63 8.66
C LYS A 41 -29.82 7.54 7.85
N ILE A 42 -30.14 6.29 8.16
CA ILE A 42 -29.73 5.14 7.34
C ILE A 42 -30.63 5.14 6.09
N GLY A 43 -30.05 5.41 4.94
CA GLY A 43 -30.76 5.47 3.66
C GLY A 43 -30.22 6.57 2.75
N ASN A 44 -31.06 7.02 1.81
CA ASN A 44 -30.72 8.13 0.93
C ASN A 44 -30.84 9.45 1.70
N GLN A 45 -29.73 10.18 1.78
CA GLN A 45 -29.66 11.51 2.34
C GLN A 45 -28.85 12.41 1.40
N GLU A 46 -29.22 13.67 1.34
CA GLU A 46 -28.44 14.67 0.62
C GLU A 46 -27.19 15.01 1.42
N GLY A 47 -26.03 14.96 0.77
CA GLY A 47 -24.75 15.34 1.34
C GLY A 47 -24.22 16.60 0.68
N ARG A 48 -23.64 17.52 1.47
CA ARG A 48 -22.92 18.68 0.95
C ARG A 48 -21.42 18.44 1.11
N ILE A 49 -20.68 18.54 0.01
CA ILE A 49 -19.21 18.54 0.05
C ILE A 49 -18.77 19.85 0.70
N THR A 50 -18.10 19.75 1.85
CA THR A 50 -17.62 20.92 2.61
C THR A 50 -16.23 21.36 2.16
N ASP A 51 -15.38 20.43 1.76
CA ASP A 51 -14.00 20.70 1.36
C ASP A 51 -13.50 19.66 0.34
N VAL A 52 -12.68 20.09 -0.60
CA VAL A 52 -12.00 19.24 -1.59
C VAL A 52 -10.54 19.62 -1.63
N GLN A 53 -9.67 18.70 -1.18
CA GLN A 53 -8.23 18.90 -1.22
C GLN A 53 -7.58 18.00 -2.27
N THR A 54 -6.89 18.61 -3.22
CA THR A 54 -6.00 17.93 -4.15
C THR A 54 -4.57 18.09 -3.65
N LYS A 55 -3.90 16.97 -3.36
CA LYS A 55 -2.50 16.97 -2.95
C LYS A 55 -1.69 16.15 -3.92
N GLU A 56 -0.62 16.74 -4.45
CA GLU A 56 0.37 16.01 -5.20
C GLU A 56 1.12 15.07 -4.26
N LYS A 57 0.95 13.76 -4.46
CA LYS A 57 1.72 12.75 -3.73
C LYS A 57 2.94 12.40 -4.57
N LYS A 58 4.13 12.74 -4.06
CA LYS A 58 5.39 12.21 -4.58
C LYS A 58 5.65 10.85 -3.95
N THR A 59 5.71 9.82 -4.79
CA THR A 59 6.19 8.49 -4.39
C THR A 59 7.64 8.37 -4.78
N ASN A 60 8.52 8.13 -3.81
CA ASN A 60 9.93 7.88 -4.10
C ASN A 60 10.08 6.56 -4.86
N SER A 61 11.14 6.47 -5.67
CA SER A 61 11.52 5.21 -6.30
C SER A 61 11.73 4.13 -5.24
N PRO A 62 11.37 2.85 -5.53
CA PRO A 62 11.68 1.75 -4.65
C PRO A 62 13.18 1.68 -4.36
N SER A 63 13.54 1.32 -3.13
CA SER A 63 14.93 1.04 -2.77
C SER A 63 15.49 -0.12 -3.60
N LEU A 64 16.81 -0.18 -3.73
CA LEU A 64 17.49 -1.33 -4.30
C LEU A 64 17.21 -2.58 -3.45
N PHE A 65 17.37 -3.75 -4.06
CA PHE A 65 17.21 -5.00 -3.35
C PHE A 65 18.47 -5.36 -2.56
N SER A 66 18.29 -5.69 -1.28
CA SER A 66 19.21 -6.59 -0.58
C SER A 66 18.94 -8.04 -0.96
N LEU A 67 19.91 -8.94 -0.72
CA LEU A 67 19.74 -10.38 -0.99
C LEU A 67 18.45 -10.96 -0.37
N SER A 68 18.20 -10.68 0.91
CA SER A 68 17.01 -11.16 1.62
C SER A 68 15.72 -10.60 1.03
N SER A 69 15.68 -9.30 0.72
CA SER A 69 14.48 -8.66 0.15
C SER A 69 14.17 -9.19 -1.26
N LEU A 70 15.19 -9.49 -2.05
CA LEU A 70 15.04 -10.09 -3.36
C LEU A 70 14.52 -11.53 -3.25
N GLN A 71 15.11 -12.34 -2.37
CA GLN A 71 14.64 -13.71 -2.11
C GLN A 71 13.18 -13.72 -1.66
N SER A 72 12.78 -12.83 -0.75
CA SER A 72 11.38 -12.68 -0.35
C SER A 72 10.48 -12.26 -1.51
N LYS A 73 10.92 -11.31 -2.35
CA LYS A 73 10.13 -10.84 -3.50
C LYS A 73 9.95 -11.93 -4.54
N VAL A 74 11.01 -12.67 -4.87
CA VAL A 74 10.98 -13.79 -5.81
C VAL A 74 10.13 -14.93 -5.25
N ASN A 75 10.19 -15.20 -3.95
CA ASN A 75 9.30 -16.17 -3.32
C ASN A 75 7.82 -15.73 -3.41
N GLN A 76 7.52 -14.45 -3.16
CA GLN A 76 6.16 -13.93 -3.25
C GLN A 76 5.59 -14.11 -4.68
N LEU A 77 6.38 -13.76 -5.70
CA LEU A 77 5.98 -13.76 -7.10
C LEU A 77 5.95 -15.17 -7.73
N TYR A 78 6.99 -15.97 -7.47
CA TYR A 78 7.26 -17.21 -8.20
C TYR A 78 7.29 -18.45 -7.33
N LYS A 79 7.07 -18.32 -6.01
CA LYS A 79 7.17 -19.42 -5.02
C LYS A 79 8.52 -20.14 -5.04
N ALA A 80 9.57 -19.49 -5.54
CA ALA A 80 10.92 -20.05 -5.54
C ALA A 80 11.52 -20.03 -4.14
N THR A 81 12.36 -21.01 -3.85
CA THR A 81 13.16 -21.06 -2.62
C THR A 81 14.35 -20.10 -2.69
N ALA A 82 14.94 -19.79 -1.53
CA ALA A 82 16.14 -18.97 -1.45
C ALA A 82 17.30 -19.56 -2.27
N SER A 83 17.47 -20.89 -2.25
CA SER A 83 18.51 -21.60 -3.02
C SER A 83 18.31 -21.49 -4.53
N GLN A 84 17.07 -21.64 -5.01
CA GLN A 84 16.75 -21.45 -6.44
C GLN A 84 17.01 -20.00 -6.88
N THR A 85 16.64 -19.03 -6.03
CA THR A 85 16.91 -17.61 -6.29
C THR A 85 18.41 -17.34 -6.37
N LEU A 86 19.20 -17.84 -5.41
CA LEU A 86 20.65 -17.72 -5.41
C LEU A 86 21.29 -18.31 -6.67
N LYS A 87 20.87 -19.51 -7.08
CA LYS A 87 21.38 -20.17 -8.27
C LYS A 87 21.10 -19.36 -9.54
N ALA A 88 19.89 -18.81 -9.67
CA ALA A 88 19.52 -17.96 -10.79
C ALA A 88 20.34 -16.65 -10.81
N MET A 89 20.49 -16.01 -9.66
CA MET A 89 21.30 -14.80 -9.53
C MET A 89 22.77 -15.03 -9.86
N GLN A 90 23.33 -16.15 -9.41
CA GLN A 90 24.70 -16.52 -9.73
C GLN A 90 24.90 -16.68 -11.24
N GLY A 91 23.97 -17.34 -11.94
CA GLY A 91 24.03 -17.48 -13.39
C GLY A 91 23.97 -16.12 -14.12
N LEU A 92 23.13 -15.20 -13.64
CA LEU A 92 23.05 -13.84 -14.19
C LEU A 92 24.32 -13.01 -13.92
N TYR A 93 24.93 -13.18 -12.75
CA TYR A 93 26.20 -12.53 -12.42
C TYR A 93 27.35 -13.05 -13.29
N GLU A 94 27.46 -14.37 -13.45
CA GLU A 94 28.47 -15.00 -14.31
C GLU A 94 28.29 -14.59 -15.77
N ALA A 95 27.04 -14.35 -16.20
CA ALA A 95 26.69 -13.78 -17.50
C ALA A 95 26.87 -12.25 -17.59
N LYS A 96 27.32 -11.58 -16.52
CA LYS A 96 27.51 -10.12 -16.42
C LYS A 96 26.24 -9.31 -16.68
N LEU A 97 25.07 -9.86 -16.36
CA LEU A 97 23.76 -9.21 -16.53
C LEU A 97 23.30 -8.48 -15.26
N LEU A 98 23.97 -8.69 -14.12
CA LEU A 98 23.73 -7.97 -12.88
C LEU A 98 25.03 -7.75 -12.09
N SER A 99 25.05 -6.73 -11.24
CA SER A 99 26.12 -6.49 -10.27
C SER A 99 26.00 -7.43 -9.07
N TYR A 100 27.13 -7.84 -8.48
CA TYR A 100 27.14 -8.85 -7.44
C TYR A 100 26.48 -8.36 -6.15
N PRO A 101 25.35 -8.94 -5.71
CA PRO A 101 24.58 -8.41 -4.59
C PRO A 101 24.72 -9.34 -3.38
N ARG A 102 25.94 -9.77 -3.04
CA ARG A 102 26.18 -10.33 -1.70
C ARG A 102 26.25 -9.21 -0.66
N THR A 103 25.33 -8.26 -0.78
CA THR A 103 25.14 -7.16 0.14
C THR A 103 23.83 -7.41 0.88
N ASP A 104 23.90 -7.31 2.20
CA ASP A 104 22.72 -7.36 3.05
C ASP A 104 22.00 -5.99 3.09
N THR A 105 22.56 -4.99 2.42
CA THR A 105 22.09 -3.61 2.40
C THR A 105 21.38 -3.28 1.08
N PRO A 106 20.32 -2.44 1.10
CA PRO A 106 19.69 -1.90 -0.10
C PRO A 106 20.45 -0.68 -0.66
N PHE A 107 21.75 -0.57 -0.36
CA PHE A 107 22.61 0.54 -0.71
C PHE A 107 23.81 0.02 -1.50
N ILE A 108 24.24 0.81 -2.46
CA ILE A 108 25.49 0.63 -3.18
C ILE A 108 26.48 1.71 -2.73
N THR A 109 27.76 1.37 -2.74
CA THR A 109 28.84 2.33 -2.50
C THR A 109 29.02 3.25 -3.71
N GLU A 110 29.66 4.40 -3.50
CA GLU A 110 29.98 5.33 -4.60
C GLU A 110 30.83 4.67 -5.68
N ASN A 111 31.75 3.77 -5.29
CA ASN A 111 32.56 3.00 -6.22
C ASN A 111 31.69 2.09 -7.09
N GLU A 112 30.74 1.35 -6.50
CA GLU A 112 29.82 0.50 -7.26
C GLU A 112 28.91 1.31 -8.19
N PHE A 113 28.52 2.52 -7.77
CA PHE A 113 27.75 3.43 -8.60
C PHE A 113 28.55 3.94 -9.81
N ALA A 114 29.85 4.18 -9.68
CA ALA A 114 30.69 4.69 -10.76
C ALA A 114 30.87 3.71 -11.94
N TYR A 115 30.57 2.42 -11.76
CA TYR A 115 30.65 1.39 -12.81
C TYR A 115 29.29 1.05 -13.45
N LEU A 116 28.19 1.69 -13.02
CA LEU A 116 26.84 1.56 -13.60
C LEU A 116 26.63 2.59 -14.73
#